data_AF-A0A348V4I7-F1
#
_entry.id   AF-A0A348V4I7-F1
#
_cell.length_a   1.000
_cell.length_b   1.000
_cell.length_c   1.000
_cell.angle_alpha   90.00
_cell.angle_beta   90.00
_cell.angle_gamma   90.00
#
_symmetry.space_group_name_H-M   'P 1'
#
loop_
_entity.id
_entity.type
_entity.pdbx_description
1 polymer ?
#
loop_
_entity_poly.entity_id
_entity_poly.type
_entity_poly.pdbx_seq_one_letter_code
_entity_poly.pdbx_strand_id
1 'polypeptide(L)'
;MTWTAVRAGQVLTFKPNSISIPVDDVVFTSKNDISLMVLEVIVHEIKPGSITELENSFNYLEFQPENFTQSDIEGDVEIKFSIEKSWVDENAKDKNSVYLYKYFGDTWNRLETGLINESEEKYTYKATTAFFSYYAIAADEKPEEQAEDEPEAADNGEGEEITFNKIIEPIVEKISEFRWWIVGAGMIVFVILLLVFHNPHKHVDKK
;
A
#
# COMPACT_ATOMS: atom_id res chain seq x y z
N MET A 1 10.91 -2.35 -21.16
CA MET A 1 10.40 -3.21 -22.26
C MET A 1 9.58 -2.34 -23.18
N THR A 2 9.62 -2.61 -24.48
CA THR A 2 8.91 -1.82 -25.49
C THR A 2 7.94 -2.69 -26.26
N TRP A 3 6.71 -2.23 -26.42
CA TRP A 3 5.72 -2.79 -27.34
C TRP A 3 5.49 -1.81 -28.48
N THR A 4 5.70 -2.27 -29.72
CA THR A 4 5.54 -1.41 -30.90
C THR A 4 4.09 -1.02 -31.16
N ALA A 5 3.16 -1.95 -30.90
CA ALA A 5 1.72 -1.72 -30.96
C ALA A 5 1.00 -2.60 -29.93
N VAL A 6 0.07 -1.99 -29.20
CA VAL A 6 -0.82 -2.60 -28.22
C VAL A 6 -2.25 -2.33 -28.65
N ARG A 7 -3.13 -3.33 -28.49
CA ARG A 7 -4.57 -3.20 -28.78
C ARG A 7 -5.40 -3.08 -27.51
N ALA A 8 -6.54 -2.40 -27.60
CA ALA A 8 -7.55 -2.42 -26.57
C ALA A 8 -7.96 -3.87 -26.24
N GLY A 9 -8.10 -4.18 -24.94
CA GLY A 9 -8.35 -5.51 -24.41
C GLY A 9 -7.13 -6.45 -24.40
N GLN A 10 -5.97 -6.03 -24.89
CA GLN A 10 -4.78 -6.87 -24.87
C GLN A 10 -4.20 -6.98 -23.45
N VAL A 11 -4.01 -8.22 -22.99
CA VAL A 11 -3.24 -8.50 -21.77
C VAL A 11 -1.74 -8.42 -22.10
N LEU A 12 -1.04 -7.59 -21.33
CA LEU A 12 0.39 -7.36 -21.45
C LEU A 12 1.11 -7.98 -20.26
N THR A 13 2.28 -8.55 -20.52
CA THR A 13 3.19 -9.04 -19.48
C THR A 13 4.55 -8.39 -19.67
N PHE A 14 4.91 -7.54 -18.72
CA PHE A 14 6.25 -7.00 -18.58
C PHE A 14 7.10 -7.95 -17.76
N LYS A 15 8.33 -8.21 -18.21
CA LYS A 15 9.35 -8.89 -17.42
C LYS A 15 10.63 -8.05 -17.45
N PRO A 16 11.15 -7.62 -16.29
CA PRO A 16 12.43 -6.94 -16.25
C PRO A 16 13.54 -7.83 -16.82
N ASN A 17 14.53 -7.21 -17.48
CA ASN A 17 15.65 -7.93 -18.09
C ASN A 17 16.91 -7.92 -17.20
N SER A 18 16.76 -7.78 -15.88
CA SER A 18 17.86 -7.79 -14.92
C SER A 18 17.49 -8.59 -13.68
N ILE A 19 18.41 -9.43 -13.23
CA ILE A 19 18.25 -10.26 -12.02
C ILE A 19 18.33 -9.44 -10.72
N SER A 20 18.87 -8.22 -10.78
CA SER A 20 18.90 -7.30 -9.63
C SER A 20 17.54 -6.68 -9.30
N ILE A 21 16.54 -6.90 -10.18
CA ILE A 21 15.19 -6.38 -10.00
C ILE A 21 14.35 -7.48 -9.33
N PRO A 22 13.81 -7.25 -8.11
CA PRO A 22 13.03 -8.27 -7.42
C PRO A 22 11.66 -8.51 -8.07
N VAL A 23 11.23 -7.66 -9.00
CA VAL A 23 10.00 -7.84 -9.78
C VAL A 23 10.20 -8.94 -10.81
N ASP A 24 9.37 -9.97 -10.76
CA ASP A 24 9.38 -11.09 -11.71
C ASP A 24 8.59 -10.77 -12.98
N ASP A 25 7.37 -10.28 -12.79
CA ASP A 25 6.48 -9.84 -13.87
C ASP A 25 5.47 -8.80 -13.40
N VAL A 26 4.99 -8.01 -14.36
CA VAL A 26 3.86 -7.08 -14.19
C VAL A 26 2.85 -7.38 -15.28
N VAL A 27 1.60 -7.59 -14.88
CA VAL A 27 0.51 -7.95 -15.80
C VAL A 27 -0.59 -6.91 -15.72
N PHE A 28 -1.03 -6.43 -16.87
CA PHE A 28 -2.12 -5.46 -16.97
C PHE A 28 -2.82 -5.57 -18.32
N THR A 29 -4.04 -5.04 -18.42
CA THR A 29 -4.82 -5.03 -19.65
C THR A 29 -4.89 -3.61 -20.21
N SER A 30 -4.64 -3.44 -21.50
CA SER A 30 -4.77 -2.14 -22.15
C SER A 30 -6.23 -1.82 -22.43
N LYS A 31 -6.69 -0.63 -22.06
CA LYS A 31 -8.02 -0.12 -22.38
C LYS A 31 -8.11 0.45 -23.80
N ASN A 32 -6.98 0.96 -24.33
CA ASN A 32 -6.92 1.66 -25.61
C ASN A 32 -5.90 1.03 -26.57
N ASP A 33 -6.00 1.36 -27.85
CA ASP A 33 -4.93 1.10 -28.82
C ASP A 33 -3.77 2.09 -28.59
N ILE A 34 -2.56 1.58 -28.39
CA ILE A 34 -1.38 2.39 -28.01
C ILE A 34 -0.20 2.00 -28.89
N SER A 35 0.49 3.00 -29.44
CA SER A 35 1.72 2.79 -30.21
C SER A 35 2.93 3.11 -29.35
N LEU A 36 4.01 2.33 -29.50
CA LEU A 36 5.30 2.57 -28.83
C LEU A 36 5.18 2.66 -27.31
N MET A 37 4.42 1.77 -26.68
CA MET A 37 4.33 1.69 -25.23
C MET A 37 5.66 1.24 -24.65
N VAL A 38 6.15 1.92 -23.62
CA VAL A 38 7.35 1.52 -22.87
C VAL A 38 7.02 1.47 -21.40
N LEU A 39 7.42 0.38 -20.72
CA LEU A 39 7.45 0.32 -19.26
C LEU A 39 8.86 -0.01 -18.81
N GLU A 40 9.39 0.82 -17.92
CA GLU A 40 10.65 0.59 -17.22
C GLU A 40 10.41 0.48 -15.71
N VAL A 41 11.23 -0.33 -15.05
CA VAL A 41 11.27 -0.44 -13.59
C VAL A 41 12.68 -0.16 -13.14
N ILE A 42 12.83 0.91 -12.36
CA ILE A 42 14.09 1.30 -11.75
C ILE A 42 14.06 0.82 -10.29
N VAL A 43 15.15 0.19 -9.85
CA VAL A 43 15.34 -0.19 -8.46
C VAL A 43 16.25 0.82 -7.80
N HIS A 44 15.84 1.30 -6.64
CA HIS A 44 16.62 2.17 -5.79
C HIS A 44 16.92 1.42 -4.48
N GLU A 45 18.17 1.01 -4.29
CA GLU A 45 18.63 0.37 -3.04
C GLU A 45 18.61 1.36 -1.85
N ILE A 46 18.67 2.66 -2.16
CA ILE A 46 18.56 3.74 -1.19
C ILE A 46 17.31 4.55 -1.53
N LYS A 47 16.57 4.97 -0.51
CA LYS A 47 15.40 5.84 -0.64
C LYS A 47 15.69 7.04 -1.56
N PRO A 48 14.92 7.23 -2.65
CA PRO A 48 14.94 8.46 -3.43
C PRO A 48 14.68 9.69 -2.54
N GLY A 49 15.40 10.80 -2.79
CA GLY A 49 15.31 11.99 -1.94
C GLY A 49 13.90 12.58 -1.80
N SER A 50 13.02 12.33 -2.79
CA SER A 50 11.68 12.90 -2.91
C SER A 50 10.57 12.13 -2.19
N ILE A 51 10.86 10.99 -1.55
CA ILE A 51 9.85 10.16 -0.86
C ILE A 51 10.20 9.99 0.62
N THR A 52 9.22 9.68 1.49
CA THR A 52 9.50 9.36 2.90
C THR A 52 10.14 7.99 3.03
N GLU A 53 10.94 7.77 4.07
CA GLU A 53 11.53 6.45 4.33
C GLU A 53 10.44 5.49 4.81
N LEU A 54 10.57 4.22 4.41
CA LEU A 54 9.79 3.13 4.96
C LEU A 54 10.74 2.25 5.76
N GLU A 55 10.41 2.02 7.03
CA GLU A 55 11.18 1.12 7.89
C GLU A 55 11.19 -0.31 7.32
N ASN A 56 12.29 -1.03 7.55
CA ASN A 56 12.48 -2.40 7.10
C ASN A 56 12.25 -2.64 5.59
N SER A 57 12.61 -1.66 4.77
CA SER A 57 12.51 -1.75 3.32
C SER A 57 13.64 -2.59 2.72
N PHE A 58 13.28 -3.58 1.90
CA PHE A 58 14.22 -4.33 1.07
C PHE A 58 14.74 -3.49 -0.10
N ASN A 59 13.83 -2.88 -0.86
CA ASN A 59 14.13 -2.10 -2.06
C ASN A 59 12.99 -1.13 -2.37
N TYR A 60 13.34 0.02 -2.93
CA TYR A 60 12.39 0.94 -3.55
C TYR A 60 12.33 0.69 -5.06
N LEU A 61 11.15 0.81 -5.64
CA LEU A 61 10.88 0.58 -7.05
C LEU A 61 10.21 1.82 -7.65
N GLU A 62 10.57 2.17 -8.87
CA GLU A 62 9.93 3.23 -9.64
C GLU A 62 9.49 2.68 -10.99
N PHE A 63 8.18 2.71 -11.24
CA PHE A 63 7.64 2.35 -12.55
C PHE A 63 7.54 3.60 -13.40
N GLN A 64 8.23 3.60 -14.55
CA GLN A 64 8.25 4.70 -15.49
C GLN A 64 7.51 4.29 -16.78
N PRO A 65 6.19 4.58 -16.87
CA PRO A 65 5.45 4.40 -18.11
C PRO A 65 5.76 5.52 -19.11
N GLU A 66 5.98 5.17 -20.38
CA GLU A 66 6.08 6.13 -21.48
C GLU A 66 5.04 5.83 -22.58
N ASN A 67 4.45 6.91 -23.13
CA ASN A 67 3.38 6.87 -24.13
C ASN A 67 2.06 6.23 -23.69
N PHE A 68 1.89 6.02 -22.38
CA PHE A 68 0.61 5.65 -21.78
C PHE A 68 0.52 6.13 -20.33
N THR A 69 -0.69 6.15 -19.82
CA THR A 69 -1.01 6.60 -18.46
C THR A 69 -1.93 5.59 -17.78
N GLN A 70 -2.28 5.83 -16.51
CA GLN A 70 -3.23 4.94 -15.85
C GLN A 70 -4.60 4.89 -16.54
N SER A 71 -5.06 5.98 -17.17
CA SER A 71 -6.35 5.97 -17.87
C SER A 71 -6.40 5.01 -19.06
N ASP A 72 -5.24 4.52 -19.49
CA ASP A 72 -5.08 3.56 -20.58
C ASP A 72 -5.04 2.11 -20.09
N ILE A 73 -5.15 1.87 -18.79
CA ILE A 73 -5.18 0.53 -18.19
C ILE A 73 -6.61 0.20 -17.78
N GLU A 74 -7.03 -1.02 -18.10
CA GLU A 74 -8.29 -1.59 -17.67
C GLU A 74 -8.10 -2.40 -16.39
N GLY A 75 -8.90 -2.08 -15.37
CA GLY A 75 -8.89 -2.77 -14.08
C GLY A 75 -7.58 -2.55 -13.32
N ASP A 76 -7.14 -3.60 -12.62
CA ASP A 76 -5.96 -3.58 -11.79
C ASP A 76 -4.71 -4.08 -12.52
N VAL A 77 -3.56 -3.64 -12.03
CA VAL A 77 -2.24 -4.16 -12.39
C VAL A 77 -1.82 -5.18 -11.33
N GLU A 78 -1.42 -6.37 -11.79
CA GLU A 78 -0.79 -7.38 -10.93
C GLU A 78 0.73 -7.25 -11.00
N ILE A 79 1.38 -7.16 -9.84
CA ILE A 79 2.83 -7.13 -9.70
C ILE A 79 3.25 -8.41 -8.97
N LYS A 80 4.12 -9.19 -9.61
CA LYS A 80 4.77 -10.35 -8.99
C LYS A 80 6.21 -10.00 -8.65
N PHE A 81 6.64 -10.36 -7.45
CA PHE A 81 8.00 -10.15 -7.01
C PHE A 81 8.48 -11.30 -6.14
N SER A 82 9.78 -11.56 -6.16
CA SER A 82 10.42 -12.63 -5.41
C SER A 82 11.50 -12.09 -4.50
N ILE A 83 11.58 -12.66 -3.30
CA ILE A 83 12.53 -12.29 -2.25
C ILE A 83 13.27 -13.53 -1.77
N GLU A 84 14.57 -13.40 -1.56
CA GLU A 84 15.40 -14.47 -1.01
C GLU A 84 14.93 -14.85 0.40
N LYS A 85 14.88 -16.14 0.70
CA LYS A 85 14.49 -16.61 2.04
C LYS A 85 15.38 -16.05 3.13
N SER A 86 16.68 -15.92 2.87
CA SER A 86 17.64 -15.36 3.83
C SER A 86 17.25 -13.94 4.28
N TRP A 87 16.81 -13.08 3.36
CA TRP A 87 16.36 -11.74 3.73
C TRP A 87 15.07 -11.80 4.57
N VAL A 88 14.11 -12.65 4.21
CA VAL A 88 12.86 -12.79 4.97
C VAL A 88 13.12 -13.34 6.37
N ASP A 89 14.00 -14.32 6.52
CA ASP A 89 14.33 -14.94 7.80
C ASP A 89 15.04 -13.95 8.75
N GLU A 90 15.81 -13.01 8.19
CA GLU A 90 16.52 -11.98 8.96
C GLU A 90 15.65 -10.76 9.30
N ASN A 91 14.72 -10.38 8.40
CA ASN A 91 14.07 -9.06 8.46
C ASN A 91 12.56 -9.14 8.73
N ALA A 92 11.89 -10.25 8.40
CA ALA A 92 10.44 -10.35 8.55
C ALA A 92 10.05 -11.18 9.79
N LYS A 93 8.90 -10.86 10.38
CA LYS A 93 8.29 -11.70 11.42
C LYS A 93 8.06 -13.14 10.94
N ASP A 94 7.54 -13.30 9.73
CA ASP A 94 7.34 -14.56 9.03
C ASP A 94 7.19 -14.34 7.52
N LYS A 95 7.13 -15.43 6.75
CA LYS A 95 6.96 -15.41 5.28
C LYS A 95 5.65 -14.80 4.77
N ASN A 96 4.68 -14.50 5.63
CA ASN A 96 3.44 -13.80 5.24
C ASN A 96 3.48 -12.32 5.63
N SER A 97 4.59 -11.85 6.21
CA SER A 97 4.76 -10.49 6.71
C SER A 97 5.54 -9.60 5.73
N VAL A 98 5.60 -9.98 4.45
CA VAL A 98 6.24 -9.21 3.37
C VAL A 98 5.16 -8.61 2.48
N TYR A 99 5.26 -7.30 2.23
CA TYR A 99 4.26 -6.55 1.50
C TYR A 99 4.87 -5.63 0.45
N LEU A 100 4.10 -5.37 -0.61
CA LEU A 100 4.35 -4.25 -1.50
C LEU A 100 3.61 -3.01 -0.97
N TYR A 101 4.35 -1.94 -0.78
CA TYR A 101 3.82 -0.63 -0.41
C TYR A 101 3.82 0.28 -1.62
N LYS A 102 2.79 1.11 -1.74
CA LYS A 102 2.68 2.14 -2.76
C LYS A 102 2.78 3.52 -2.12
N TYR A 103 3.61 4.38 -2.70
CA TYR A 103 3.69 5.77 -2.30
C TYR A 103 2.56 6.58 -2.92
N PHE A 104 1.77 7.27 -2.09
CA PHE A 104 0.72 8.18 -2.54
C PHE A 104 0.40 9.22 -1.46
N GLY A 105 0.27 10.49 -1.86
CA GLY A 105 -0.09 11.58 -0.93
C GLY A 105 0.87 11.69 0.25
N ASP A 106 2.17 11.63 -0.03
CA ASP A 106 3.27 11.68 0.94
C ASP A 106 3.30 10.54 1.98
N THR A 107 2.60 9.44 1.72
CA THR A 107 2.50 8.30 2.63
C THR A 107 2.70 6.96 1.91
N TRP A 108 3.20 5.98 2.67
CA TRP A 108 3.28 4.59 2.24
C TRP A 108 1.98 3.86 2.56
N ASN A 109 1.35 3.30 1.54
CA ASN A 109 0.10 2.57 1.66
C ASN A 109 0.37 1.09 1.35
N ARG A 110 0.12 0.21 2.32
CA ARG A 110 0.26 -1.24 2.13
C ARG A 110 -0.75 -1.74 1.12
N LEU A 111 -0.30 -2.48 0.11
CA LEU A 111 -1.18 -3.15 -0.85
C LEU A 111 -1.57 -4.53 -0.33
N GLU A 112 -2.70 -5.03 -0.82
CA GLU A 112 -3.03 -6.45 -0.67
C GLU A 112 -1.95 -7.27 -1.35
N THR A 113 -1.18 -8.00 -0.55
CA THR A 113 -0.04 -8.82 -0.99
C THR A 113 -0.24 -10.23 -0.47
N GLY A 114 -0.14 -11.22 -1.35
CA GLY A 114 -0.25 -12.63 -1.00
C GLY A 114 0.98 -13.41 -1.42
N LEU A 115 1.46 -14.31 -0.56
CA LEU A 115 2.45 -15.33 -0.92
C LEU A 115 1.79 -16.33 -1.87
N ILE A 116 2.35 -16.48 -3.07
CA ILE A 116 1.78 -17.35 -4.13
C ILE A 116 2.66 -18.56 -4.47
N ASN A 117 3.95 -18.52 -4.11
CA ASN A 117 4.86 -19.64 -4.33
C ASN A 117 6.03 -19.61 -3.34
N GLU A 118 6.57 -20.79 -3.06
CA GLU A 118 7.75 -20.99 -2.23
C GLU A 118 8.66 -22.00 -2.92
N SER A 119 9.88 -21.58 -3.27
CA SER A 119 10.92 -22.45 -3.82
C SER A 119 11.92 -22.83 -2.72
N GLU A 120 13.04 -23.47 -3.08
CA GLU A 120 14.13 -23.74 -2.13
C GLU A 120 14.80 -22.44 -1.65
N GLU A 121 14.95 -21.46 -2.53
CA GLU A 121 15.73 -20.25 -2.28
C GLU A 121 14.88 -18.99 -2.07
N LYS A 122 13.64 -18.95 -2.57
CA LYS A 122 12.83 -17.71 -2.64
C LYS A 122 11.38 -17.89 -2.21
N TYR A 123 10.81 -16.80 -1.72
CA TYR A 123 9.37 -16.60 -1.61
C TYR A 123 8.89 -15.69 -2.74
N THR A 124 7.80 -16.04 -3.40
CA THR A 124 7.20 -15.24 -4.47
C THR A 124 5.83 -14.72 -4.04
N TYR A 125 5.65 -13.42 -4.17
CA TYR A 125 4.46 -12.70 -3.76
C TYR A 125 3.75 -12.08 -4.96
N LYS A 126 2.45 -11.83 -4.80
CA LYS A 126 1.63 -11.09 -5.75
C LYS A 126 0.93 -9.96 -5.03
N ALA A 127 1.01 -8.76 -5.59
CA ALA A 127 0.27 -7.60 -5.14
C ALA A 127 -0.52 -6.97 -6.27
N THR A 128 -1.62 -6.31 -5.93
CA THR A 128 -2.52 -5.66 -6.88
C THR A 128 -2.56 -4.16 -6.66
N THR A 129 -2.47 -3.38 -7.72
CA THR A 129 -2.47 -1.91 -7.68
C THR A 129 -3.20 -1.32 -8.87
N ALA A 130 -3.90 -0.22 -8.64
CA ALA A 130 -4.60 0.50 -9.70
C ALA A 130 -3.79 1.67 -10.29
N PHE A 131 -2.57 1.98 -9.84
CA PHE A 131 -1.78 3.08 -10.44
C PHE A 131 -0.27 2.87 -10.28
N PHE A 132 0.50 3.01 -11.36
CA PHE A 132 1.96 3.13 -11.28
C PHE A 132 2.38 4.35 -10.44
N SER A 133 3.39 4.14 -9.58
CA SER A 133 3.94 5.10 -8.62
C SER A 133 5.34 4.63 -8.19
N TYR A 134 5.90 5.27 -7.17
CA TYR A 134 6.93 4.64 -6.34
C TYR A 134 6.32 3.53 -5.50
N TYR A 135 7.08 2.45 -5.36
CA TYR A 135 6.76 1.33 -4.49
C TYR A 135 7.94 1.00 -3.60
N ALA A 136 7.67 0.28 -2.52
CA ALA A 136 8.68 -0.29 -1.67
C ALA A 136 8.28 -1.72 -1.32
N ILE A 137 9.23 -2.64 -1.35
CA ILE A 137 9.05 -3.96 -0.76
C ILE A 137 9.58 -3.85 0.67
N ALA A 138 8.76 -4.17 1.66
CA ALA A 138 9.14 -4.11 3.06
C ALA A 138 8.47 -5.24 3.84
N ALA A 139 9.00 -5.52 5.02
CA ALA A 139 8.43 -6.52 5.92
C ALA A 139 8.01 -5.90 7.26
N ASP A 140 6.98 -6.45 7.87
CA ASP A 140 6.70 -6.16 9.27
C ASP A 140 7.77 -6.88 10.11
N GLU A 141 8.49 -6.11 10.93
CA GLU A 141 9.59 -6.63 11.73
C GLU A 141 9.12 -7.70 12.73
N LYS A 142 10.02 -8.63 13.03
CA LYS A 142 9.83 -9.53 14.17
C LYS A 142 9.74 -8.65 15.43
N PRO A 143 8.76 -8.85 16.34
CA PRO A 143 8.81 -8.22 17.64
C PRO A 143 10.18 -8.56 18.24
N GLU A 144 10.97 -7.55 18.60
CA GLU A 144 12.18 -7.80 19.36
C GLU A 144 11.78 -8.63 20.58
N GLU A 145 12.30 -9.85 20.70
CA GLU A 145 12.43 -10.48 21.99
C GLU A 145 13.36 -9.52 22.75
N GLN A 146 12.76 -8.60 23.49
CA GLN A 146 13.44 -7.96 24.60
C GLN A 146 14.15 -9.10 25.32
N ALA A 147 15.48 -9.06 25.32
CA ALA A 147 16.27 -9.92 26.17
C ALA A 147 15.66 -9.76 27.57
N GLU A 148 14.96 -10.80 28.00
CA GLU A 148 14.40 -10.91 29.32
C GLU A 148 15.64 -10.94 30.22
N ASP A 149 16.01 -9.78 30.77
CA ASP A 149 17.03 -9.70 31.81
C ASP A 149 16.56 -10.64 32.93
N GLU A 150 17.28 -11.75 33.07
CA GLU A 150 17.10 -12.76 34.11
C GLU A 150 17.17 -12.07 35.50
N PRO A 151 16.32 -12.44 36.47
CA PRO A 151 15.96 -11.56 37.57
C PRO A 151 17.10 -11.42 38.58
N GLU A 152 17.61 -10.21 38.75
CA GLU A 152 18.39 -9.88 39.93
C GLU A 152 17.44 -9.65 41.11
N ALA A 153 17.57 -10.50 42.13
CA ALA A 153 16.69 -10.55 43.27
C ALA A 153 16.77 -9.26 44.13
N ALA A 154 15.61 -8.62 44.27
CA ALA A 154 15.09 -7.86 45.41
C ALA A 154 16.00 -6.85 46.15
N ASP A 155 15.66 -5.56 46.01
CA ASP A 155 15.53 -4.69 47.18
C ASP A 155 14.31 -3.76 47.04
N ASN A 156 13.63 -3.56 48.16
CA ASN A 156 12.34 -2.89 48.30
C ASN A 156 12.47 -1.37 48.19
N GLY A 157 11.50 -0.71 47.57
CA GLY A 157 11.36 0.74 47.74
C GLY A 157 10.33 1.41 46.85
N GLU A 158 9.12 1.51 47.39
CA GLU A 158 8.13 2.59 47.22
C GLU A 158 7.65 2.99 45.80
N GLY A 159 6.34 2.81 45.61
CA GLY A 159 5.63 3.19 44.40
C GLY A 159 5.52 4.69 44.19
N GLU A 160 5.64 5.09 42.92
CA GLU A 160 5.19 6.39 42.45
C GLU A 160 4.19 6.17 41.30
N GLU A 161 2.98 6.66 41.51
CA GLU A 161 1.86 6.62 40.58
C GLU A 161 2.15 7.57 39.40
N ILE A 162 2.61 7.03 38.27
CA ILE A 162 2.81 7.83 37.07
C ILE A 162 1.45 8.18 36.46
N THR A 163 1.01 9.41 36.71
CA THR A 163 -0.27 9.97 36.23
C THR A 163 -0.44 9.88 34.71
N PHE A 164 -1.33 8.98 34.30
CA PHE A 164 -1.71 8.66 32.92
C PHE A 164 -2.19 9.88 32.10
N ASN A 165 -2.65 10.94 32.77
CA ASN A 165 -3.20 12.13 32.11
C ASN A 165 -2.16 12.99 31.38
N LYS A 166 -0.88 12.95 31.77
CA LYS A 166 0.17 13.76 31.13
C LYS A 166 0.58 13.25 29.74
N ILE A 167 0.34 11.96 29.45
CA ILE A 167 0.70 11.32 28.19
C ILE A 167 -0.43 11.42 27.15
N ILE A 168 -1.69 11.48 27.60
CA ILE A 168 -2.87 11.41 26.71
C ILE A 168 -3.24 12.78 26.11
N GLU A 169 -3.04 13.90 26.82
CA GLU A 169 -3.37 15.25 26.32
C GLU A 169 -2.80 15.56 24.92
N PRO A 170 -1.50 15.34 24.62
CA PRO A 170 -0.95 15.67 23.31
C PRO A 170 -1.42 14.73 22.18
N ILE A 171 -1.95 13.55 22.52
CA ILE A 171 -2.39 12.54 21.54
C ILE A 171 -3.83 12.84 21.07
N VAL A 172 -4.70 13.30 21.98
CA VAL A 172 -6.12 13.58 21.67
C VAL A 172 -6.28 14.83 20.77
N GLU A 173 -5.41 15.84 20.94
CA GLU A 173 -5.48 17.06 20.13
C GLU A 173 -5.10 16.81 18.64
N LYS A 174 -4.11 15.95 18.38
CA LYS A 174 -3.71 15.58 17.00
C LYS A 174 -4.77 14.77 16.25
N ILE A 175 -5.61 14.02 16.95
CA ILE A 175 -6.66 13.19 16.33
C ILE A 175 -7.91 14.03 16.02
N SER A 176 -8.08 15.20 16.67
CA SER A 176 -9.22 16.10 16.49
C SER A 176 -9.23 16.88 15.16
N GLU A 177 -8.11 16.94 14.41
CA GLU A 177 -8.08 17.57 13.08
C GLU A 177 -8.48 16.62 11.94
N PHE A 178 -8.81 15.36 12.26
CA PHE A 178 -9.29 14.36 11.30
C PHE A 178 -10.76 14.63 10.91
N ARG A 179 -10.96 15.74 10.20
CA ARG A 179 -12.08 16.15 9.31
C ARG A 179 -13.40 15.36 9.44
N TRP A 180 -14.11 15.57 10.55
CA TRP A 180 -15.51 15.15 10.77
C TRP A 180 -16.55 15.71 9.77
N TRP A 181 -16.18 16.66 8.90
CA TRP A 181 -17.07 17.14 7.84
C TRP A 181 -17.26 16.14 6.70
N ILE A 182 -16.37 15.15 6.52
CA ILE A 182 -16.53 14.16 5.44
C ILE A 182 -17.63 13.15 5.80
N VAL A 183 -17.79 12.81 7.08
CA VAL A 183 -18.90 11.96 7.55
C VAL A 183 -20.21 12.77 7.69
N GLY A 184 -20.13 14.04 8.09
CA GLY A 184 -21.29 14.92 8.26
C GLY A 184 -21.92 15.43 6.96
N ALA A 185 -21.13 15.79 5.94
CA ALA A 185 -21.66 16.32 4.68
C ALA A 185 -22.39 15.23 3.86
N GLY A 186 -21.89 13.99 3.89
CA GLY A 186 -22.54 12.85 3.23
C GLY A 186 -23.90 12.51 3.84
N MET A 187 -24.02 12.52 5.18
CA MET A 187 -25.27 12.25 5.88
C MET A 187 -26.33 13.34 5.67
N ILE A 188 -25.96 14.62 5.63
CA ILE A 188 -26.93 15.71 5.40
C ILE A 188 -27.48 15.67 3.98
N VAL A 189 -26.64 15.41 2.96
CA VAL A 189 -27.09 15.26 1.57
C VAL A 189 -27.97 14.01 1.41
N PHE A 190 -27.62 12.90 2.07
CA PHE A 190 -28.40 11.67 2.04
C PHE A 190 -29.78 11.82 2.71
N VAL A 191 -29.87 12.51 3.85
CA VAL A 191 -31.15 12.79 4.52
C VAL A 191 -32.03 13.75 3.72
N ILE A 192 -31.46 14.77 3.09
CA ILE A 192 -32.21 15.69 2.21
C ILE A 192 -32.76 14.94 0.98
N LEU A 193 -31.98 14.06 0.36
CA LEU A 193 -32.44 13.24 -0.75
C LEU A 193 -33.58 12.28 -0.34
N LEU A 194 -33.49 11.66 0.85
CA LEU A 194 -34.57 10.81 1.36
C LEU A 194 -35.87 11.59 1.64
N LEU A 195 -35.78 12.83 2.14
CA LEU A 195 -36.97 13.67 2.38
C LEU A 195 -37.61 14.18 1.08
N VAL A 196 -36.82 14.46 0.04
CA VAL A 196 -37.35 14.87 -1.27
C VAL A 196 -38.01 13.69 -2.00
N PHE A 197 -37.44 12.48 -1.91
CA PHE A 197 -37.99 11.31 -2.58
C PHE A 197 -39.13 10.60 -1.81
N HIS A 198 -39.23 10.78 -0.49
CA HIS A 198 -40.28 10.14 0.33
C HIS A 198 -41.44 11.08 0.68
N ASN A 199 -41.62 12.21 0.00
CA ASN A 199 -42.83 13.01 0.16
C ASN A 199 -43.86 12.63 -0.92
N PRO A 200 -44.78 11.67 -0.69
CA PRO A 200 -45.89 11.43 -1.61
C PRO A 200 -46.77 12.69 -1.61
N HIS A 201 -46.94 13.27 -2.80
CA HIS A 201 -47.89 14.34 -3.09
C HIS A 201 -49.22 14.08 -2.37
N LYS A 202 -49.51 14.82 -1.30
CA LYS A 202 -50.86 14.88 -0.74
C LYS A 202 -51.71 15.69 -1.70
N HIS A 203 -52.72 15.00 -2.24
CA HIS A 203 -53.79 15.55 -3.06
C HIS A 203 -54.31 16.87 -2.49
N VAL A 204 -54.34 17.90 -3.33
CA VAL A 204 -55.09 19.12 -3.10
C VAL A 204 -56.54 18.83 -3.47
N ASP A 205 -57.36 18.48 -2.48
CA ASP A 205 -58.81 18.62 -2.61
C ASP A 205 -59.18 20.06 -2.25
N LYS A 206 -59.57 20.84 -3.26
CA LYS A 206 -60.26 22.12 -3.04
C LYS A 206 -61.77 21.86 -3.10
N LYS A 207 -62.40 22.36 -2.03
CA LYS A 207 -63.83 22.54 -1.80
C LYS A 207 -64.60 23.08 -3.01
#